data_AF-A0A6F8VFI6-F1
#
_entry.id   AF-A0A6F8VFI6-F1
#
_cell.length_a   1.000
_cell.length_b   1.000
_cell.length_c   1.000
_cell.angle_alpha   90.00
_cell.angle_beta   90.00
_cell.angle_gamma   90.00
#
_symmetry.space_group_name_H-M   'P 1'
#
loop_
_entity.id
_entity.type
_entity.pdbx_description
1 polymer ?
#
loop_
_entity_poly.entity_id
_entity_poly.type
_entity_poly.pdbx_seq_one_letter_code
_entity_poly.pdbx_strand_id
1 'polypeptide(L)'
;MNARHRLTRAVALSLLLAVFPLSACHSIPTQQQRDGRELAFARAKAGEALFEEKCRTVVGEKIYRTVPDVDGVLLMKLRPQASENEWADPMWPGAAFALESTGDEYINTFLGYEHSSSAVGKHVTKEYRGYIGTGFQPDNPDNLPGYRYVDVIDPKDGLRYRYTGSQKAVRKKDTGAPDVQREMRNNPNYDLNVYSWVLDETLTQSPAPRYAVTFEDHVIPEEREVGVASSTVKVIDTRTGEVLGEMLRYAWTHRGAGPKGRAAWLSAYKCPGHAVGADAATRKFVDQILIPKKEK
;
A
#
# COMPACT_ATOMS: atom_id res chain seq x y z
N MET A 1 -3.27 -91.65 53.31
CA MET A 1 -1.84 -92.03 53.36
C MET A 1 -1.01 -90.80 53.03
N ASN A 2 -0.11 -90.46 53.95
CA ASN A 2 0.81 -89.32 53.89
C ASN A 2 1.89 -89.51 52.82
N ALA A 3 2.31 -88.42 52.17
CA ALA A 3 3.73 -88.11 51.96
C ALA A 3 3.92 -86.65 51.51
N ARG A 4 4.67 -85.90 52.32
CA ARG A 4 5.26 -84.60 51.98
C ARG A 4 6.57 -84.83 51.22
N HIS A 5 6.96 -83.93 50.33
CA HIS A 5 8.29 -83.31 50.36
C HIS A 5 8.38 -82.08 49.45
N ARG A 6 8.95 -81.00 50.01
CA ARG A 6 9.36 -79.76 49.33
C ARG A 6 10.73 -79.97 48.66
N LEU A 7 10.99 -79.30 47.54
CA LEU A 7 12.33 -78.81 47.21
C LEU A 7 12.28 -77.52 46.37
N THR A 8 13.20 -76.63 46.70
CA THR A 8 13.39 -75.22 46.35
C THR A 8 14.19 -74.98 45.06
N ARG A 9 13.96 -73.82 44.39
CA ARG A 9 14.93 -72.96 43.65
C ARG A 9 14.15 -71.78 43.04
N ALA A 10 14.31 -70.53 43.51
CA ALA A 10 15.37 -69.54 43.27
C ALA A 10 14.96 -68.46 42.24
N VAL A 11 14.65 -67.28 42.81
CA VAL A 11 14.75 -65.88 42.36
C VAL A 11 15.26 -65.56 40.95
N ALA A 12 14.52 -64.71 40.23
CA ALA A 12 15.07 -63.59 39.43
C ALA A 12 14.01 -62.49 39.26
N LEU A 13 14.19 -61.36 39.96
CA LEU A 13 13.43 -60.13 39.76
C LEU A 13 14.27 -59.22 38.86
N SER A 14 13.82 -58.96 37.63
CA SER A 14 14.52 -58.08 36.68
C SER A 14 13.68 -56.82 36.43
N LEU A 15 14.11 -55.72 37.03
CA LEU A 15 13.65 -54.36 36.75
C LEU A 15 14.10 -53.97 35.32
N LEU A 16 13.16 -53.70 34.40
CA LEU A 16 13.45 -53.06 33.11
C LEU A 16 12.70 -51.74 33.03
N LEU A 17 13.46 -50.65 33.18
CA LEU A 17 13.08 -49.28 32.85
C LEU A 17 12.75 -49.21 31.35
N ALA A 18 11.46 -49.11 31.01
CA ALA A 18 11.02 -48.77 29.66
C ALA A 18 11.16 -47.26 29.45
N VAL A 19 12.27 -46.86 28.82
CA VAL A 19 12.44 -45.54 28.22
C VAL A 19 11.42 -45.41 27.10
N PHE A 20 10.42 -44.53 27.26
CA PHE A 20 9.51 -44.15 26.17
C PHE A 20 10.29 -43.30 25.15
N PRO A 21 10.50 -43.76 23.90
CA PRO A 21 11.02 -42.88 22.88
C PRO A 21 9.88 -41.93 22.46
N LEU A 22 10.06 -40.64 22.71
CA LEU A 22 9.31 -39.57 22.03
C LEU A 22 9.58 -39.69 20.52
N SER A 23 8.78 -40.50 19.83
CA SER A 23 8.78 -40.56 18.36
C SER A 23 8.20 -39.25 17.84
N ALA A 24 9.08 -38.32 17.49
CA ALA A 24 8.74 -37.19 16.65
C ALA A 24 8.36 -37.72 15.25
N CYS A 25 7.06 -37.94 15.01
CA CYS A 25 6.52 -38.28 13.69
C CYS A 25 6.77 -37.13 12.71
N HIS A 26 7.90 -37.16 12.00
CA HIS A 26 8.09 -36.39 10.77
C HIS A 26 7.49 -37.20 9.61
N SER A 27 6.31 -36.81 9.15
CA SER A 27 5.68 -37.38 7.96
C SER A 27 6.55 -37.09 6.73
N ILE A 28 7.01 -38.12 6.01
CA ILE A 28 7.75 -37.96 4.75
C ILE A 28 6.77 -37.46 3.67
N PRO A 29 7.07 -36.33 2.98
CA PRO A 29 6.18 -35.80 1.95
C PRO A 29 6.09 -36.74 0.74
N THR A 30 4.89 -36.83 0.15
CA THR A 30 4.57 -37.66 -1.02
C THR A 30 5.27 -37.15 -2.29
N GLN A 31 5.41 -37.99 -3.32
CA GLN A 31 6.03 -37.60 -4.60
C GLN A 31 5.29 -36.42 -5.25
N GLN A 32 3.96 -36.44 -5.28
CA GLN A 32 3.14 -35.34 -5.76
C GLN A 32 3.38 -34.02 -5.01
N GLN A 33 3.63 -34.08 -3.68
CA GLN A 33 3.98 -32.90 -2.89
C GLN A 33 5.38 -32.37 -3.22
N ARG A 34 6.33 -33.26 -3.54
CA ARG A 34 7.69 -32.87 -3.96
C ARG A 34 7.66 -32.21 -5.34
N ASP A 35 7.00 -32.83 -6.31
CA ASP A 35 6.88 -32.33 -7.68
C ASP A 35 6.17 -30.97 -7.70
N GLY A 36 5.10 -30.82 -6.90
CA GLY A 36 4.39 -29.54 -6.74
C GLY A 36 5.24 -28.45 -6.10
N ARG A 37 6.08 -28.79 -5.12
CA ARG A 37 7.01 -27.84 -4.50
C ARG A 37 8.13 -27.43 -5.46
N GLU A 38 8.66 -28.37 -6.23
CA GLU A 38 9.68 -28.10 -7.25
C GLU A 38 9.14 -27.17 -8.34
N LEU A 39 7.92 -27.41 -8.82
CA LEU A 39 7.26 -26.53 -9.78
C LEU A 39 7.03 -25.12 -9.21
N ALA A 40 6.57 -25.01 -7.97
CA ALA A 40 6.38 -23.72 -7.31
C ALA A 40 7.70 -22.95 -7.16
N PHE A 41 8.78 -23.65 -6.80
CA PHE A 41 10.11 -23.06 -6.72
C PHE A 41 10.63 -22.59 -8.08
N ALA A 42 10.45 -23.41 -9.14
CA ALA A 42 10.83 -23.05 -10.49
C ALA A 42 10.08 -21.80 -10.98
N ARG A 43 8.76 -21.71 -10.73
CA ARG A 43 7.95 -20.51 -11.06
C ARG A 43 8.41 -19.27 -10.31
N ALA A 44 8.68 -19.39 -9.00
CA ALA A 44 9.19 -18.28 -8.21
C ALA A 44 10.52 -17.76 -8.77
N LYS A 45 11.46 -18.66 -9.07
CA LYS A 45 12.76 -18.29 -9.66
C LYS A 45 12.62 -17.63 -11.04
N ALA A 46 11.72 -18.14 -11.88
CA ALA A 46 11.43 -17.54 -13.18
C ALA A 46 10.85 -16.12 -13.05
N GLY A 47 9.92 -15.93 -12.10
CA GLY A 47 9.30 -14.64 -11.84
C GLY A 47 10.28 -13.63 -11.25
N GLU A 48 11.15 -14.05 -10.33
CA GLU A 48 12.21 -13.22 -9.77
C GLU A 48 13.16 -12.74 -10.87
N ALA A 49 13.63 -13.65 -11.74
CA ALA A 49 14.49 -13.31 -12.85
C ALA A 49 13.83 -12.32 -13.83
N LEU A 50 12.56 -12.56 -14.18
CA LEU A 50 11.79 -11.65 -15.03
C LEU A 50 11.65 -10.28 -14.36
N PHE A 51 11.29 -10.23 -13.08
CA PHE A 51 11.15 -8.99 -12.33
C PHE A 51 12.46 -8.20 -12.28
N GLU A 52 13.58 -8.84 -11.93
CA GLU A 52 14.90 -8.22 -11.90
C GLU A 52 15.32 -7.68 -13.28
N GLU A 53 15.06 -8.45 -14.34
CA GLU A 53 15.31 -8.01 -15.71
C GLU A 53 14.50 -6.75 -16.03
N LYS A 54 13.19 -6.75 -15.75
CA LYS A 54 12.30 -5.62 -16.03
C LYS A 54 12.68 -4.39 -15.22
N CYS A 55 12.97 -4.57 -13.92
CA CYS A 55 13.44 -3.50 -13.04
C CYS A 55 14.72 -2.83 -13.55
N ARG A 56 15.61 -3.60 -14.20
CA ARG A 56 16.87 -3.08 -14.74
C ARG A 56 16.72 -2.41 -16.11
N THR A 57 15.77 -2.84 -16.93
CA THR A 57 15.76 -2.54 -18.37
C THR A 57 14.66 -1.59 -18.83
N VAL A 58 13.46 -1.66 -18.25
CA VAL A 58 12.26 -0.95 -18.77
C VAL A 58 11.54 -0.13 -17.72
N VAL A 59 11.68 -0.49 -16.44
CA VAL A 59 11.03 0.17 -15.32
C VAL A 59 11.59 1.56 -15.11
N GLY A 60 10.72 2.48 -14.69
CA GLY A 60 11.16 3.78 -14.21
C GLY A 60 10.11 4.86 -14.38
N GLU A 61 10.45 6.00 -13.82
CA GLU A 61 9.74 7.25 -14.00
C GLU A 61 10.42 8.01 -15.14
N LYS A 62 9.64 8.36 -16.17
CA LYS A 62 10.08 9.24 -17.24
C LYS A 62 9.34 10.57 -17.09
N ILE A 63 10.10 11.63 -16.94
CA ILE A 63 9.59 12.99 -16.81
C ILE A 63 9.95 13.72 -18.09
N TYR A 64 8.95 14.03 -18.91
CA TYR A 64 9.13 14.77 -20.16
C TYR A 64 9.07 16.28 -19.93
N ARG A 65 8.25 16.71 -18.96
CA ARG A 65 8.08 18.12 -18.61
C ARG A 65 7.65 18.29 -17.17
N THR A 66 8.16 19.33 -16.51
CA THR A 66 7.69 19.76 -15.18
C THR A 66 6.93 21.09 -15.31
N VAL A 67 5.85 21.24 -14.55
CA VAL A 67 4.95 22.39 -14.53
C VAL A 67 4.83 22.90 -13.10
N PRO A 68 5.27 24.14 -12.82
CA PRO A 68 5.12 24.73 -11.50
C PRO A 68 3.70 25.29 -11.24
N ASP A 69 3.41 25.57 -9.96
CA ASP A 69 2.25 26.35 -9.52
C ASP A 69 0.89 25.79 -9.93
N VAL A 70 0.73 24.47 -9.85
CA VAL A 70 -0.52 23.79 -10.19
C VAL A 70 -1.52 23.87 -9.03
N ASP A 71 -2.68 24.49 -9.29
CA ASP A 71 -3.75 24.64 -8.29
C ASP A 71 -4.55 23.34 -8.06
N GLY A 72 -4.78 22.56 -9.12
CA GLY A 72 -5.60 21.35 -9.05
C GLY A 72 -5.33 20.39 -10.20
N VAL A 73 -5.71 19.12 -10.00
CA VAL A 73 -5.48 18.02 -10.95
C VAL A 73 -6.77 17.25 -11.21
N LEU A 74 -6.89 16.67 -12.40
CA LEU A 74 -7.97 15.77 -12.77
C LEU A 74 -7.52 14.31 -12.59
N LEU A 75 -8.15 13.55 -11.71
CA LEU A 75 -8.00 12.10 -11.67
C LEU A 75 -9.03 11.47 -12.62
N MET A 76 -8.56 10.92 -13.73
CA MET A 76 -9.44 10.27 -14.71
C MET A 76 -9.96 8.92 -14.23
N LYS A 77 -9.25 8.29 -13.30
CA LYS A 77 -9.58 7.01 -12.69
C LYS A 77 -9.18 7.05 -11.22
N LEU A 78 -9.98 6.43 -10.36
CA LEU A 78 -9.60 6.14 -8.97
C LEU A 78 -9.12 4.69 -8.87
N ARG A 79 -8.19 4.45 -7.94
CA ARG A 79 -7.85 3.08 -7.54
C ARG A 79 -9.06 2.47 -6.83
N PRO A 80 -9.63 1.35 -7.33
CA PRO A 80 -10.79 0.74 -6.72
C PRO A 80 -10.42 0.16 -5.35
N GLN A 81 -11.39 0.15 -4.44
CA GLN A 81 -11.28 -0.61 -3.19
C GLN A 81 -11.05 -2.09 -3.53
N ALA A 82 -10.20 -2.74 -2.75
CA ALA A 82 -9.89 -4.14 -2.93
C ALA A 82 -10.11 -4.93 -1.65
N SER A 83 -10.66 -6.12 -1.81
CA SER A 83 -10.95 -7.09 -0.76
C SER A 83 -9.81 -8.09 -0.58
N GLU A 84 -9.85 -8.87 0.51
CA GLU A 84 -8.89 -9.96 0.73
C GLU A 84 -8.85 -10.96 -0.44
N ASN A 85 -9.99 -11.17 -1.11
CA ASN A 85 -10.09 -12.05 -2.26
C ASN A 85 -9.32 -11.51 -3.46
N GLU A 86 -9.40 -10.21 -3.71
CA GLU A 86 -8.67 -9.55 -4.80
C GLU A 86 -7.18 -9.50 -4.50
N TRP A 87 -6.79 -9.20 -3.26
CA TRP A 87 -5.37 -9.23 -2.87
C TRP A 87 -4.75 -10.64 -2.97
N ALA A 88 -5.58 -11.68 -2.91
CA ALA A 88 -5.18 -13.08 -3.07
C ALA A 88 -5.31 -13.59 -4.52
N ASP A 89 -5.93 -12.83 -5.42
CA ASP A 89 -6.16 -13.22 -6.81
C ASP A 89 -4.90 -12.98 -7.66
N PRO A 90 -4.26 -14.03 -8.22
CA PRO A 90 -3.13 -13.87 -9.12
C PRO A 90 -3.41 -12.94 -10.32
N MET A 91 -4.66 -12.86 -10.76
CA MET A 91 -5.07 -12.05 -11.91
C MET A 91 -5.54 -10.63 -11.53
N TRP A 92 -5.40 -10.23 -10.25
CA TRP A 92 -5.88 -8.92 -9.81
C TRP A 92 -5.21 -7.77 -10.59
N PRO A 93 -5.98 -6.89 -11.25
CA PRO A 93 -5.43 -5.78 -12.03
C PRO A 93 -4.53 -4.85 -11.19
N GLY A 94 -4.99 -4.45 -10.00
CA GLY A 94 -4.28 -3.50 -9.13
C GLY A 94 -3.00 -4.01 -8.46
N ALA A 95 -2.56 -5.23 -8.78
CA ALA A 95 -1.44 -5.93 -8.15
C ALA A 95 -0.13 -5.12 -8.07
N ALA A 96 0.24 -4.37 -9.11
CA ALA A 96 1.49 -3.60 -9.11
C ALA A 96 1.47 -2.42 -8.11
N PHE A 97 0.27 -1.94 -7.78
CA PHE A 97 0.01 -0.85 -6.83
C PHE A 97 -0.77 -1.32 -5.61
N ALA A 98 -0.58 -2.58 -5.20
CA ALA A 98 -1.38 -3.21 -4.14
C ALA A 98 -1.45 -2.49 -2.78
N LEU A 99 -0.46 -1.65 -2.47
CA LEU A 99 -0.43 -0.87 -1.23
C LEU A 99 -0.95 0.56 -1.40
N GLU A 100 -1.21 0.99 -2.64
CA GLU A 100 -1.69 2.34 -2.94
C GLU A 100 -3.06 2.58 -2.32
N SER A 101 -3.25 3.80 -1.82
CA SER A 101 -4.54 4.26 -1.32
C SER A 101 -5.62 4.14 -2.41
N THR A 102 -6.85 3.93 -1.97
CA THR A 102 -8.01 3.65 -2.83
C THR A 102 -9.17 4.57 -2.47
N GLY A 103 -10.11 4.77 -3.40
CA GLY A 103 -11.28 5.64 -3.19
C GLY A 103 -10.91 7.03 -2.65
N ASP A 104 -11.62 7.47 -1.61
CA ASP A 104 -11.41 8.79 -0.97
C ASP A 104 -10.00 8.96 -0.43
N GLU A 105 -9.36 7.90 0.05
CA GLU A 105 -7.99 8.00 0.56
C GLU A 105 -6.99 8.24 -0.58
N TYR A 106 -7.24 7.68 -1.77
CA TYR A 106 -6.48 8.02 -2.96
C TYR A 106 -6.59 9.52 -3.26
N ILE A 107 -7.80 10.09 -3.20
CA ILE A 107 -8.03 11.53 -3.39
C ILE A 107 -7.32 12.36 -2.31
N ASN A 108 -7.43 11.93 -1.04
CA ASN A 108 -6.73 12.58 0.08
C ASN A 108 -5.23 12.62 -0.14
N THR A 109 -4.62 11.60 -0.74
CA THR A 109 -3.18 11.68 -1.05
C THR A 109 -2.84 12.87 -1.94
N PHE A 110 -3.74 13.32 -2.83
CA PHE A 110 -3.54 14.51 -3.67
C PHE A 110 -3.83 15.84 -2.97
N LEU A 111 -4.67 15.84 -1.94
CA LEU A 111 -4.99 17.05 -1.18
C LEU A 111 -4.07 17.23 0.03
N GLY A 112 -3.48 16.15 0.53
CA GLY A 112 -2.62 16.12 1.70
C GLY A 112 -1.22 16.68 1.46
N TYR A 113 -0.56 16.99 2.57
CA TYR A 113 0.81 17.50 2.63
C TYR A 113 1.79 16.33 2.69
N GLU A 114 2.93 16.46 2.01
CA GLU A 114 4.05 15.52 2.19
C GLU A 114 4.96 16.01 3.30
N HIS A 115 5.11 15.17 4.32
CA HIS A 115 5.89 15.42 5.53
C HIS A 115 7.19 14.63 5.50
N SER A 116 8.30 15.26 5.88
CA SER A 116 9.55 14.53 6.06
C SER A 116 9.41 13.37 7.04
N SER A 117 9.92 12.20 6.66
CA SER A 117 10.01 11.03 7.54
C SER A 117 11.32 10.97 8.34
N SER A 118 12.17 12.00 8.25
CA SER A 118 13.48 12.02 8.91
C SER A 118 13.40 12.60 10.32
N ALA A 119 13.76 11.82 11.32
CA ALA A 119 13.95 12.30 12.71
C ALA A 119 15.00 13.42 12.83
N VAL A 120 15.92 13.51 11.85
CA VAL A 120 16.99 14.53 11.76
C VAL A 120 16.57 15.77 10.95
N GLY A 121 15.28 15.89 10.56
CA GLY A 121 14.78 17.07 9.84
C GLY A 121 15.31 17.23 8.41
N LYS A 122 15.60 16.15 7.68
CA LYS A 122 15.95 16.26 6.25
C LYS A 122 14.73 16.72 5.47
N HIS A 123 14.88 17.72 4.61
CA HIS A 123 13.81 18.19 3.72
C HIS A 123 13.32 17.08 2.79
N VAL A 124 12.04 17.14 2.41
CA VAL A 124 11.49 16.28 1.36
C VAL A 124 12.15 16.66 0.04
N THR A 125 12.83 15.71 -0.60
CA THR A 125 13.43 15.88 -1.94
C THR A 125 12.95 14.76 -2.86
N LYS A 126 13.30 14.84 -4.15
CA LYS A 126 13.04 13.76 -5.11
C LYS A 126 13.61 12.41 -4.62
N GLU A 127 14.79 12.43 -4.01
CA GLU A 127 15.51 11.26 -3.50
C GLU A 127 15.04 10.85 -2.10
N TYR A 128 14.60 11.82 -1.29
CA TYR A 128 14.16 11.62 0.09
C TYR A 128 12.68 11.99 0.23
N ARG A 129 11.81 11.03 -0.13
CA ARG A 129 10.36 11.18 -0.03
C ARG A 129 9.86 11.03 1.41
N GLY A 130 8.80 11.77 1.70
CA GLY A 130 8.09 11.80 2.97
C GLY A 130 6.90 10.84 3.05
N TYR A 131 6.10 10.94 4.10
CA TYR A 131 4.75 10.35 4.15
C TYR A 131 3.72 11.43 3.83
N ILE A 132 2.56 11.05 3.28
CA ILE A 132 1.48 12.00 3.01
C ILE A 132 0.51 12.00 4.19
N GLY A 133 0.14 13.19 4.65
CA GLY A 133 -0.78 13.38 5.75
C GLY A 133 -1.73 14.54 5.51
N THR A 134 -2.92 14.43 6.10
CA THR A 134 -3.94 15.49 6.11
C THR A 134 -3.92 16.32 7.39
N GLY A 135 -3.05 15.95 8.34
CA GLY A 135 -2.77 16.73 9.54
C GLY A 135 -2.07 18.03 9.17
N PHE A 136 -2.82 19.13 9.21
CA PHE A 136 -2.29 20.45 8.87
C PHE A 136 -1.22 20.87 9.88
N GLN A 137 0.01 21.08 9.39
CA GLN A 137 1.14 21.62 10.15
C GLN A 137 1.62 22.88 9.44
N PRO A 138 0.96 24.04 9.69
CA PRO A 138 1.17 25.28 8.93
C PRO A 138 2.61 25.80 9.01
N ASP A 139 3.27 25.60 10.14
CA ASP A 139 4.52 26.26 10.48
C ASP A 139 5.77 25.43 10.15
N ASN A 140 5.61 24.30 9.45
CA ASN A 140 6.75 23.50 9.03
C ASN A 140 7.12 23.82 7.58
N PRO A 141 8.15 24.65 7.33
CA PRO A 141 8.57 25.05 5.99
C PRO A 141 9.07 23.87 5.12
N ASP A 142 9.29 22.70 5.73
CA ASP A 142 9.78 21.50 5.06
C ASP A 142 8.65 20.65 4.47
N ASN A 143 7.39 20.98 4.78
CA ASN A 143 6.22 20.30 4.22
C ASN A 143 5.99 20.73 2.77
N LEU A 144 5.78 19.76 1.88
CA LEU A 144 5.31 20.06 0.53
C LEU A 144 3.77 20.05 0.50
N PRO A 145 3.12 21.07 -0.07
CA PRO A 145 1.67 21.17 -0.07
C PRO A 145 1.01 20.14 -0.98
N GLY A 146 -0.27 19.86 -0.72
CA GLY A 146 -1.17 19.21 -1.65
C GLY A 146 -1.69 20.14 -2.75
N TYR A 147 -2.44 19.58 -3.69
CA TYR A 147 -3.27 20.38 -4.59
C TYR A 147 -4.43 20.99 -3.82
N ARG A 148 -4.90 22.17 -4.25
CA ARG A 148 -6.01 22.87 -3.60
C ARG A 148 -7.35 22.18 -3.85
N TYR A 149 -7.46 21.51 -4.99
CA TYR A 149 -8.62 20.72 -5.35
C TYR A 149 -8.24 19.59 -6.30
N VAL A 150 -9.06 18.56 -6.30
CA VAL A 150 -8.95 17.42 -7.20
C VAL A 150 -10.28 17.25 -7.90
N ASP A 151 -10.29 17.26 -9.23
CA ASP A 151 -11.47 16.85 -9.97
C ASP A 151 -11.39 15.34 -10.24
N VAL A 152 -12.52 14.63 -10.13
CA VAL A 152 -12.62 13.20 -10.44
C VAL A 152 -13.79 12.99 -11.39
N ILE A 153 -13.61 12.12 -12.38
CA ILE A 153 -14.73 11.60 -13.19
C ILE A 153 -15.26 10.37 -12.47
N ASP A 154 -16.48 10.45 -11.91
CA ASP A 154 -17.08 9.31 -11.23
C ASP A 154 -17.46 8.26 -12.28
N PRO A 155 -16.94 7.02 -12.22
CA PRO A 155 -17.26 5.98 -13.17
C PRO A 155 -18.72 5.52 -13.14
N LYS A 156 -19.50 5.83 -12.08
CA LYS A 156 -20.90 5.41 -11.92
C LYS A 156 -21.85 6.22 -12.80
N ASP A 157 -21.62 7.53 -12.91
CA ASP A 157 -22.50 8.46 -13.63
C ASP A 157 -21.78 9.20 -14.77
N GLY A 158 -20.45 9.12 -14.85
CA GLY A 158 -19.64 9.84 -15.83
C GLY A 158 -19.52 11.34 -15.57
N LEU A 159 -20.04 11.82 -14.44
CA LEU A 159 -20.00 13.23 -14.06
C LEU A 159 -18.69 13.57 -13.37
N ARG A 160 -18.36 14.87 -13.38
CA ARG A 160 -17.13 15.38 -12.77
C ARG A 160 -17.45 16.07 -11.45
N TYR A 161 -16.83 15.56 -10.38
CA TYR A 161 -16.93 16.11 -9.04
C TYR A 161 -15.61 16.77 -8.66
N ARG A 162 -15.69 17.92 -7.99
CA ARG A 162 -14.55 18.61 -7.39
C ARG A 162 -14.50 18.28 -5.92
N TYR A 163 -13.35 17.76 -5.52
CA TYR A 163 -12.99 17.44 -4.16
C TYR A 163 -12.06 18.50 -3.60
N THR A 164 -12.38 18.97 -2.40
CA THR A 164 -11.51 19.83 -1.59
C THR A 164 -11.39 19.25 -0.20
N GLY A 165 -10.25 19.43 0.45
CA GLY A 165 -10.02 18.92 1.80
C GLY A 165 -9.76 20.06 2.77
N SER A 166 -10.36 20.00 3.95
CA SER A 166 -10.14 21.01 4.99
C SER A 166 -10.29 20.44 6.40
N GLN A 167 -9.61 21.05 7.37
CA GLN A 167 -9.82 20.76 8.78
C GLN A 167 -11.11 21.43 9.26
N LYS A 168 -12.09 20.63 9.69
CA LYS A 168 -13.38 21.14 10.19
C LYS A 168 -13.60 20.72 11.63
N ALA A 169 -14.21 21.60 12.42
CA ALA A 169 -14.67 21.26 13.76
C ALA A 169 -15.85 20.27 13.65
N VAL A 170 -15.61 19.01 13.99
CA VAL A 170 -16.60 17.93 13.84
C VAL A 170 -17.30 17.58 15.15
N ARG A 171 -16.69 17.92 16.30
CA ARG A 171 -17.28 17.73 17.62
C ARG A 171 -16.67 18.68 18.64
N LYS A 172 -17.26 18.71 19.84
CA LYS A 172 -16.69 19.37 21.01
C LYS A 172 -16.03 18.34 21.93
N LYS A 173 -14.96 18.74 22.60
CA LYS A 173 -14.34 17.98 23.69
C LYS A 173 -15.33 17.86 24.85
N ASP A 174 -15.28 16.74 25.55
CA ASP A 174 -16.08 16.55 26.76
C ASP A 174 -15.57 17.46 27.87
N THR A 175 -16.37 18.47 28.22
CA THR A 175 -16.04 19.41 29.29
C THR A 175 -16.10 18.74 30.66
N GLY A 176 -16.64 17.54 30.82
CA GLY A 176 -16.57 16.78 32.08
C GLY A 176 -15.22 16.13 32.34
N ALA A 177 -14.39 15.95 31.29
CA ALA A 177 -13.11 15.26 31.41
C ALA A 177 -12.10 16.06 32.27
N PRO A 178 -11.42 15.43 33.25
CA PRO A 178 -10.49 16.12 34.15
C PRO A 178 -9.39 16.91 33.42
N ASP A 179 -8.87 16.37 32.31
CA ASP A 179 -7.85 17.04 31.50
C ASP A 179 -8.38 18.28 30.79
N VAL A 180 -9.57 18.21 30.20
CA VAL A 180 -10.22 19.35 29.52
C VAL A 180 -10.54 20.45 30.53
N GLN A 181 -11.07 20.09 31.70
CA GLN A 181 -11.31 21.01 32.80
C GLN A 181 -10.04 21.71 33.28
N ARG A 182 -8.91 21.00 33.33
CA ARG A 182 -7.61 21.60 33.66
C ARG A 182 -7.17 22.61 32.60
N GLU A 183 -7.26 22.27 31.32
CA GLU A 183 -6.90 23.18 30.22
C GLU A 183 -7.77 24.44 30.20
N MET A 184 -9.09 24.30 30.39
CA MET A 184 -10.01 25.45 30.44
C MET A 184 -9.73 26.38 31.62
N ARG A 185 -9.28 25.86 32.77
CA ARG A 185 -8.85 26.69 33.91
C ARG A 185 -7.56 27.44 33.61
N ASN A 186 -6.64 26.84 32.87
CA ASN A 186 -5.35 27.42 32.53
C ASN A 186 -5.45 28.43 31.37
N ASN A 187 -6.40 28.23 30.45
CA ASN A 187 -6.63 29.09 29.28
C ASN A 187 -8.13 29.32 29.07
N PRO A 188 -8.66 30.53 29.36
CA PRO A 188 -10.06 30.89 29.13
C PRO A 188 -10.51 30.79 27.66
N ASN A 189 -9.58 30.89 26.72
CA ASN A 189 -9.83 30.77 25.27
C ASN A 189 -9.48 29.37 24.74
N TYR A 190 -9.45 28.35 25.60
CA TYR A 190 -9.12 26.98 25.19
C TYR A 190 -10.11 26.50 24.12
N ASP A 191 -9.57 26.12 22.95
CA ASP A 191 -10.40 25.62 21.85
C ASP A 191 -10.97 24.24 22.19
N LEU A 192 -12.28 24.20 22.42
CA LEU A 192 -13.03 22.98 22.70
C LEU A 192 -13.39 22.20 21.43
N ASN A 193 -13.10 22.71 20.25
CA ASN A 193 -13.32 21.96 19.02
C ASN A 193 -12.35 20.78 18.92
N VAL A 194 -12.86 19.67 18.40
CA VAL A 194 -12.05 18.61 17.81
C VAL A 194 -12.18 18.74 16.31
N TYR A 195 -11.04 18.93 15.66
CA TYR A 195 -10.96 19.01 14.21
C TYR A 195 -10.72 17.63 13.61
N SER A 196 -11.30 17.41 12.45
CA SER A 196 -10.97 16.30 11.57
C SER A 196 -10.79 16.83 10.16
N TRP A 197 -9.93 16.17 9.38
CA TRP A 197 -9.94 16.34 7.95
C TRP A 197 -11.30 15.90 7.39
N VAL A 198 -11.90 16.74 6.57
CA VAL A 198 -13.15 16.48 5.87
C VAL A 198 -12.93 16.70 4.39
N LEU A 199 -13.33 15.70 3.61
CA LEU A 199 -13.36 15.74 2.16
C LEU A 199 -14.74 16.27 1.73
N ASP A 200 -14.75 17.45 1.11
CA ASP A 200 -15.96 18.03 0.53
C ASP A 200 -16.03 17.67 -0.95
N GLU A 201 -17.15 17.09 -1.36
CA GLU A 201 -17.45 16.72 -2.74
C GLU A 201 -18.53 17.65 -3.32
N THR A 202 -18.27 18.20 -4.51
CA THR A 202 -19.24 19.07 -5.20
C THR A 202 -19.31 18.74 -6.68
N LEU A 203 -20.52 18.50 -7.21
CA LEU A 203 -20.73 18.42 -8.66
C LEU A 203 -20.30 19.76 -9.29
N THR A 204 -19.38 19.72 -10.25
CA THR A 204 -18.76 20.96 -10.75
C THR A 204 -18.98 21.19 -12.24
N GLN A 205 -19.46 22.38 -12.59
CA GLN A 205 -19.52 22.88 -13.96
C GLN A 205 -18.32 23.78 -14.32
N SER A 206 -17.40 24.00 -13.38
CA SER A 206 -16.18 24.79 -13.61
C SER A 206 -15.32 24.18 -14.72
N PRO A 207 -14.41 24.93 -15.37
CA PRO A 207 -13.45 24.31 -16.28
C PRO A 207 -12.64 23.21 -15.59
N ALA A 208 -12.38 22.12 -16.32
CA ALA A 208 -11.54 21.03 -15.81
C ALA A 208 -10.11 21.54 -15.54
N PRO A 209 -9.40 20.95 -14.57
CA PRO A 209 -7.94 21.04 -14.51
C PRO A 209 -7.31 20.78 -15.87
N ARG A 210 -6.32 21.59 -16.22
CA ARG A 210 -5.55 21.39 -17.45
C ARG A 210 -4.79 20.06 -17.43
N TYR A 211 -4.33 19.63 -16.26
CA TYR A 211 -3.51 18.44 -16.15
C TYR A 211 -4.30 17.29 -15.53
N ALA A 212 -4.16 16.12 -16.11
CA ALA A 212 -4.84 14.92 -15.70
C ALA A 212 -3.85 13.81 -15.34
N VAL A 213 -4.25 12.96 -14.39
CA VAL A 213 -3.56 11.74 -13.99
C VAL A 213 -4.46 10.56 -14.33
N THR A 214 -3.85 9.54 -14.93
CA THR A 214 -4.53 8.27 -15.23
C THR A 214 -3.57 7.12 -15.05
N PHE A 215 -4.11 5.90 -15.03
CA PHE A 215 -3.31 4.68 -14.97
C PHE A 215 -3.92 3.58 -15.82
N GLU A 216 -3.09 2.59 -16.14
CA GLU A 216 -3.44 1.37 -16.84
C GLU A 216 -2.82 0.20 -16.10
N ASP A 217 -3.65 -0.76 -15.71
CA ASP A 217 -3.22 -1.97 -15.02
C ASP A 217 -3.08 -3.10 -16.04
N HIS A 218 -1.88 -3.69 -16.13
CA HIS A 218 -1.60 -4.73 -17.10
C HIS A 218 -1.88 -6.10 -16.50
N VAL A 219 -2.78 -6.85 -17.14
CA VAL A 219 -3.11 -8.23 -16.79
C VAL A 219 -2.61 -9.14 -17.91
N ILE A 220 -1.31 -9.45 -17.86
CA ILE A 220 -0.61 -10.27 -18.87
C ILE A 220 -0.50 -11.70 -18.34
N PRO A 221 -1.25 -12.68 -18.89
CA PRO A 221 -1.33 -14.04 -18.33
C PRO A 221 0.04 -14.69 -18.08
N GLU A 222 0.97 -14.53 -19.02
CA GLU A 222 2.31 -15.12 -18.96
C GLU A 222 3.15 -14.54 -17.81
N GLU A 223 3.02 -13.24 -17.54
CA GLU A 223 3.65 -12.61 -16.37
C GLU A 223 2.97 -13.09 -15.07
N ARG A 224 1.64 -13.24 -15.08
CA ARG A 224 0.87 -13.71 -13.90
C ARG A 224 1.18 -15.15 -13.52
N GLU A 225 1.46 -16.03 -14.49
CA GLU A 225 1.86 -17.42 -14.24
C GLU A 225 3.13 -17.54 -13.37
N VAL A 226 4.00 -16.55 -13.43
CA VAL A 226 5.23 -16.47 -12.63
C VAL A 226 5.16 -15.43 -11.51
N GLY A 227 3.96 -14.90 -11.23
CA GLY A 227 3.71 -13.98 -10.11
C GLY A 227 4.23 -12.56 -10.32
N VAL A 228 4.35 -12.12 -11.58
CA VAL A 228 4.77 -10.75 -11.97
C VAL A 228 3.55 -9.95 -12.41
N ALA A 229 3.46 -8.70 -11.98
CA ALA A 229 2.42 -7.75 -12.37
C ALA A 229 3.05 -6.41 -12.78
N SER A 230 2.37 -5.66 -13.65
CA SER A 230 2.80 -4.32 -14.02
C SER A 230 1.63 -3.35 -14.21
N SER A 231 1.88 -2.07 -14.03
CA SER A 231 0.93 -0.99 -14.31
C SER A 231 1.68 0.28 -14.74
N THR A 232 1.03 1.08 -15.58
CA THR A 232 1.53 2.39 -16.02
C THR A 232 0.70 3.51 -15.43
N VAL A 233 1.35 4.55 -14.91
CA VAL A 233 0.72 5.84 -14.55
C VAL A 233 1.15 6.89 -15.57
N LYS A 234 0.25 7.77 -15.98
CA LYS A 234 0.53 8.86 -16.92
C LYS A 234 0.00 10.19 -16.39
N VAL A 235 0.78 11.25 -16.62
CA VAL A 235 0.36 12.64 -16.45
C VAL A 235 0.21 13.28 -17.82
N ILE A 236 -0.92 13.92 -18.08
CA ILE A 236 -1.32 14.37 -19.42
C ILE A 236 -1.77 15.83 -19.36
N ASP A 237 -1.35 16.65 -20.33
CA ASP A 237 -1.96 17.95 -20.61
C ASP A 237 -3.22 17.76 -21.46
N THR A 238 -4.40 17.98 -20.86
CA THR A 238 -5.69 17.73 -21.51
C THR A 238 -6.00 18.69 -22.65
N ARG A 239 -5.27 19.81 -22.76
CA ARG A 239 -5.45 20.76 -23.87
C ARG A 239 -4.69 20.34 -25.12
N THR A 240 -3.51 19.75 -24.95
CA THR A 240 -2.63 19.37 -26.07
C THR A 240 -2.62 17.88 -26.36
N GLY A 241 -3.07 17.05 -25.40
CA GLY A 241 -2.94 15.59 -25.46
C GLY A 241 -1.53 15.08 -25.16
N GLU A 242 -0.60 15.96 -24.79
CA GLU A 242 0.80 15.62 -24.51
C GLU A 242 0.93 14.84 -23.20
N VAL A 243 1.71 13.75 -23.21
CA VAL A 243 2.13 13.05 -22.00
C VAL A 243 3.30 13.81 -21.38
N LEU A 244 3.11 14.33 -20.17
CA LEU A 244 4.12 15.09 -19.43
C LEU A 244 5.07 14.19 -18.63
N GLY A 245 4.61 12.98 -18.32
CA GLY A 245 5.44 11.92 -17.78
C GLY A 245 4.68 10.61 -17.65
N GLU A 246 5.44 9.52 -17.58
CA GLU A 246 4.91 8.18 -17.33
C GLU A 246 5.75 7.41 -16.31
N MET A 247 5.11 6.60 -15.50
CA MET A 247 5.76 5.68 -14.57
C MET A 247 5.29 4.27 -14.88
N LEU A 248 6.23 3.40 -15.29
CA LEU A 248 6.00 1.97 -15.40
C LEU A 248 6.50 1.30 -14.12
N ARG A 249 5.57 0.66 -13.40
CA ARG A 249 5.86 -0.07 -12.17
C ARG A 249 5.61 -1.56 -12.37
N TYR A 250 6.55 -2.37 -11.89
CA TYR A 250 6.41 -3.81 -11.76
C TYR A 250 6.30 -4.20 -10.29
N ALA A 251 5.63 -5.32 -10.04
CA ALA A 251 5.62 -6.01 -8.76
C ALA A 251 5.80 -7.51 -8.96
N TRP A 252 6.43 -8.16 -7.99
CA TRP A 252 6.63 -9.61 -7.99
C TRP A 252 6.45 -10.23 -6.62
N THR A 253 5.84 -11.40 -6.58
CA THR A 253 5.70 -12.20 -5.36
C THR A 253 5.84 -13.69 -5.67
N HIS A 254 6.69 -14.37 -4.89
CA HIS A 254 6.80 -15.83 -4.91
C HIS A 254 5.48 -16.54 -4.54
N ARG A 255 4.51 -15.80 -3.96
CA ARG A 255 3.17 -16.30 -3.59
C ARG A 255 2.10 -16.04 -4.66
N GLY A 256 2.38 -15.19 -5.65
CA GLY A 256 1.45 -14.88 -6.73
C GLY A 256 1.32 -16.01 -7.76
N ALA A 257 2.34 -16.86 -7.87
CA ALA A 257 2.36 -18.04 -8.71
C ALA A 257 1.83 -19.30 -7.97
N GLY A 258 0.57 -19.28 -7.49
CA GLY A 258 0.04 -20.41 -6.72
C GLY A 258 -1.43 -20.29 -6.28
N PRO A 259 -2.01 -21.33 -5.62
CA PRO A 259 -3.38 -21.29 -5.11
C PRO A 259 -3.55 -20.14 -4.12
N LYS A 260 -4.70 -19.45 -4.17
CA LYS A 260 -5.10 -18.28 -3.35
C LYS A 260 -4.37 -18.20 -2.01
N GLY A 261 -3.18 -17.60 -2.02
CA GLY A 261 -2.42 -17.30 -0.81
C GLY A 261 -3.00 -16.04 -0.20
N ARG A 262 -3.04 -15.93 1.13
CA ARG A 262 -3.51 -14.70 1.79
C ARG A 262 -2.70 -13.49 1.30
N ALA A 263 -3.39 -12.58 0.61
CA ALA A 263 -2.92 -11.25 0.22
C ALA A 263 -1.51 -11.18 -0.41
N ALA A 264 -1.22 -12.06 -1.39
CA ALA A 264 0.09 -12.21 -2.01
C ALA A 264 0.69 -10.90 -2.58
N TRP A 265 -0.16 -10.00 -3.07
CA TRP A 265 0.25 -8.74 -3.69
C TRP A 265 0.63 -7.65 -2.68
N LEU A 266 0.11 -7.71 -1.44
CA LEU A 266 0.48 -6.74 -0.39
C LEU A 266 1.95 -6.86 -0.01
N SER A 267 2.50 -8.09 -0.06
CA SER A 267 3.90 -8.39 0.25
C SER A 267 4.82 -8.42 -0.98
N ALA A 268 4.34 -8.02 -2.15
CA ALA A 268 5.12 -8.10 -3.38
C ALA A 268 6.31 -7.11 -3.34
N TYR A 269 7.44 -7.53 -3.89
CA TYR A 269 8.55 -6.64 -4.24
C TYR A 269 8.10 -5.71 -5.37
N LYS A 270 8.60 -4.48 -5.42
CA LYS A 270 8.12 -3.44 -6.35
C LYS A 270 9.26 -2.59 -6.88
N CYS A 271 9.19 -2.20 -8.16
CA CYS A 271 10.12 -1.27 -8.77
C CYS A 271 9.38 -0.38 -9.82
N PRO A 272 9.56 0.97 -9.82
CA PRO A 272 10.24 1.71 -8.77
C PRO A 272 9.50 1.52 -7.42
N GLY A 273 10.28 1.56 -6.35
CA GLY A 273 9.79 1.47 -4.99
C GLY A 273 10.11 2.75 -4.23
N HIS A 274 9.20 3.19 -3.36
CA HIS A 274 9.50 4.22 -2.37
C HIS A 274 9.63 3.52 -1.01
N ALA A 275 10.74 3.77 -0.31
CA ALA A 275 10.97 3.21 1.03
C ALA A 275 9.94 3.72 2.05
N VAL A 276 9.36 4.89 1.81
CA VAL A 276 8.34 5.54 2.64
C VAL A 276 7.12 5.84 1.77
N GLY A 277 5.91 5.77 2.33
CA GLY A 277 4.66 6.18 1.70
C GLY A 277 4.34 5.42 0.41
N ALA A 278 4.41 4.08 0.46
CA ALA A 278 4.08 3.22 -0.68
C ALA A 278 2.59 3.32 -1.08
N ASP A 279 1.76 3.77 -0.15
CA ASP A 279 0.35 4.12 -0.28
C ASP A 279 0.10 5.34 -1.18
N ALA A 280 1.11 6.18 -1.40
CA ALA A 280 1.00 7.41 -2.18
C ALA A 280 1.93 7.44 -3.40
N ALA A 281 2.33 6.28 -3.94
CA ALA A 281 3.31 6.20 -5.02
C ALA A 281 2.93 7.02 -6.26
N THR A 282 1.67 6.98 -6.70
CA THR A 282 1.21 7.79 -7.83
C THR A 282 1.30 9.28 -7.54
N ARG A 283 0.78 9.75 -6.40
CA ARG A 283 0.90 11.16 -5.99
C ARG A 283 2.36 11.62 -6.00
N LYS A 284 3.24 10.78 -5.48
CA LYS A 284 4.67 11.06 -5.40
C LYS A 284 5.32 11.24 -6.77
N PHE A 285 5.01 10.34 -7.70
CA PHE A 285 5.43 10.49 -9.09
C PHE A 285 4.88 11.77 -9.73
N VAL A 286 3.59 12.05 -9.55
CA VAL A 286 2.90 13.22 -10.12
C VAL A 286 3.53 14.52 -9.64
N ASP A 287 3.94 14.62 -8.39
CA ASP A 287 4.57 15.83 -7.82
C ASP A 287 5.95 16.17 -8.40
N GLN A 288 6.57 15.25 -9.16
CA GLN A 288 7.78 15.57 -9.93
C GLN A 288 7.47 16.26 -11.27
N ILE A 289 6.22 16.17 -11.71
CA ILE A 289 5.72 16.66 -13.00
C ILE A 289 4.85 17.89 -12.78
N LEU A 290 3.94 17.87 -11.81
CA LEU A 290 3.02 18.94 -11.49
C LEU A 290 3.36 19.42 -10.07
N ILE A 291 4.03 20.56 -9.94
CA ILE A 291 4.42 21.05 -8.62
C ILE A 291 3.21 21.77 -8.01
N PRO A 292 2.68 21.31 -6.86
CA PRO A 292 1.56 21.97 -6.22
C PRO A 292 1.93 23.40 -5.82
N LYS A 293 0.99 24.32 -5.99
CA LYS A 293 1.19 25.73 -5.68
C LYS A 293 1.34 25.93 -4.16
N LYS A 294 2.41 26.61 -3.76
CA LYS A 294 2.65 26.96 -2.35
C LYS A 294 1.61 27.94 -1.82
N GLU A 295 1.31 27.83 -0.53
CA GLU A 295 0.58 28.87 0.22
C GLU A 295 1.45 30.14 0.25
N LYS A 296 0.79 31.31 0.16
CA LYS A 296 1.46 32.62 0.16
C LYS A 296 1.58 33.15 1.58
#